data_AF-A0A9W6YJQ1-F1
#
_entry.id   AF-A0A9W6YJQ1-F1
#
_cell.length_a   1.000
_cell.length_b   1.000
_cell.length_c   1.000
_cell.angle_alpha   90.00
_cell.angle_beta   90.00
_cell.angle_gamma   90.00
#
_symmetry.space_group_name_H-M   'P 1'
#
loop_
_entity.id
_entity.type
_entity.pdbx_description
1 polymer ?
#
loop_
_entity_poly.entity_id
_entity_poly.type
_entity_poly.pdbx_seq_one_letter_code
_entity_poly.pdbx_strand_id
1 'polypeptide(L)'
;MQLVAEVATGNRSLAVLSDMRTLLALDEADELATRHRGSFAASQTLLDGIEHSDRALAEDWLRQVLQLQAAYLAKLMELHGQKSLQPSGLTLQQLLMQVDSLVAARDEPAPALVRFEKLLSRQKLLKPELKKALDKLCLDTMRSFTRASSQPGPKTVFDDREPRDVMQSLVQEIENAVATEAKLDQAQRPALRVFVEHMIFCRLACACYRGTAADLDELNASWREQAAKMRELSLEQVGLPVDIPEEAKQQEIFSESIKAFNKMPHLVPSSVLASFMRAVCTLYREAKEGLGLDSGCISADVLLPLLVYVLSRCDLPHLHSQVYLMEQYAIDESQDGSEAAYYLACLQAAMGYIMGNGAVEDAECK
;
A
#
# COMPACT_ATOMS: atom_id res chain seq x y z
N MET A 1 -25.93 15.73 41.34
CA MET A 1 -26.35 14.34 41.11
C MET A 1 -27.70 14.43 40.38
N GLN A 2 -27.86 14.17 39.09
CA GLN A 2 -27.51 12.98 38.32
C GLN A 2 -27.76 13.30 36.81
N LEU A 3 -26.99 14.26 36.27
CA LEU A 3 -27.09 14.75 34.88
C LEU A 3 -25.73 15.29 34.37
N VAL A 4 -24.65 14.77 34.97
CA VAL A 4 -23.24 15.09 34.66
C VAL A 4 -22.49 13.81 34.22
N ALA A 5 -23.20 12.72 33.95
CA ALA A 5 -22.64 11.44 33.50
C ALA A 5 -23.01 11.09 32.04
N GLU A 6 -23.30 12.12 31.23
CA GLU A 6 -23.70 12.01 29.82
C GLU A 6 -22.56 12.22 28.80
N VAL A 7 -21.29 12.36 29.21
CA VAL A 7 -20.23 12.82 28.25
C VAL A 7 -19.09 11.82 28.04
N ALA A 8 -19.08 10.68 28.72
CA ALA A 8 -18.08 9.62 28.49
C ALA A 8 -18.47 8.61 27.39
N THR A 9 -19.67 8.77 26.81
CA THR A 9 -20.31 7.86 25.87
C THR A 9 -20.32 8.44 24.45
N GLY A 10 -19.18 8.33 23.76
CA GLY A 10 -19.12 8.36 22.30
C GLY A 10 -19.10 9.73 21.63
N ASN A 11 -18.02 10.00 20.90
CA ASN A 11 -18.14 10.48 19.53
C ASN A 11 -16.87 10.21 18.71
N ARG A 12 -17.09 9.61 17.53
CA ARG A 12 -16.16 9.21 16.45
C ARG A 12 -15.32 7.94 16.68
N SER A 13 -15.96 6.77 16.53
CA SER A 13 -15.39 5.54 15.88
C SER A 13 -16.33 4.30 15.91
N LEU A 14 -17.63 4.44 16.22
CA LEU A 14 -18.49 3.30 16.60
C LEU A 14 -19.24 2.57 15.46
N ALA A 15 -19.11 3.00 14.20
CA ALA A 15 -19.86 2.37 13.10
C ALA A 15 -19.33 0.97 12.73
N VAL A 16 -18.01 0.80 12.60
CA VAL A 16 -17.40 -0.52 12.33
C VAL A 16 -17.68 -1.50 13.47
N LEU A 17 -17.67 -1.03 14.73
CA LEU A 17 -18.01 -1.86 15.88
C LEU A 17 -19.49 -2.28 15.89
N SER A 18 -20.41 -1.42 15.42
CA SER A 18 -21.83 -1.77 15.27
C SER A 18 -22.04 -2.83 14.18
N ASP A 19 -21.35 -2.71 13.06
CA ASP A 19 -21.48 -3.63 11.92
C ASP A 19 -20.69 -4.93 12.15
N MET A 20 -19.55 -4.87 12.85
CA MET A 20 -18.85 -6.05 13.35
C MET A 20 -19.67 -6.77 14.42
N ARG A 21 -20.38 -6.04 15.32
CA ARG A 21 -21.38 -6.65 16.22
C ARG A 21 -22.54 -7.27 15.47
N THR A 22 -22.98 -6.66 14.38
CA THR A 22 -24.06 -7.18 13.54
C THR A 22 -23.63 -8.45 12.79
N LEU A 23 -22.38 -8.49 12.30
CA LEU A 23 -21.75 -9.68 11.73
C LEU A 23 -21.54 -10.81 12.76
N LEU A 24 -21.38 -10.48 14.04
CA LEU A 24 -21.31 -11.43 15.17
C LEU A 24 -22.71 -11.91 15.59
N ALA A 25 -23.73 -11.04 15.57
CA ALA A 25 -25.11 -11.39 15.93
C ALA A 25 -25.78 -12.32 14.89
N LEU A 26 -25.38 -12.23 13.62
CA LEU A 26 -25.79 -13.18 12.58
C LEU A 26 -25.11 -14.56 12.74
N ASP A 27 -24.00 -14.64 13.47
CA ASP A 27 -23.20 -15.86 13.67
C ASP A 27 -23.70 -16.70 14.86
N GLU A 28 -24.31 -16.10 15.89
CA GLU A 28 -24.97 -16.87 16.97
C GLU A 28 -26.10 -17.77 16.44
N ALA A 29 -26.66 -17.46 15.27
CA ALA A 29 -27.64 -18.29 14.59
C ALA A 29 -27.02 -19.46 13.79
N ASP A 30 -25.73 -19.39 13.43
CA ASP A 30 -25.01 -20.36 12.59
C ASP A 30 -23.93 -21.17 13.35
N GLU A 31 -23.55 -20.76 14.57
CA GLU A 31 -22.51 -21.37 15.42
C GLU A 31 -22.83 -22.76 15.98
N LEU A 32 -23.98 -23.36 15.64
CA LEU A 32 -24.26 -24.76 15.99
C LEU A 32 -23.46 -25.78 15.17
N ALA A 33 -22.67 -25.37 14.17
CA ALA A 33 -22.10 -26.31 13.19
C ALA A 33 -20.57 -26.55 13.17
N THR A 34 -19.67 -25.68 13.66
CA THR A 34 -18.22 -25.94 13.47
C THR A 34 -17.29 -25.44 14.59
N ARG A 35 -16.47 -26.36 15.13
CA ARG A 35 -15.48 -26.10 16.19
C ARG A 35 -14.10 -25.70 15.62
N HIS A 36 -13.55 -24.64 16.21
CA HIS A 36 -12.14 -24.24 16.35
C HIS A 36 -11.09 -24.68 15.30
N ARG A 37 -10.72 -23.74 14.41
CA ARG A 37 -9.41 -23.71 13.73
C ARG A 37 -8.89 -22.26 13.70
N GLY A 38 -7.62 -22.07 14.10
CA GLY A 38 -6.99 -20.76 14.23
C GLY A 38 -6.61 -20.09 12.91
N SER A 39 -6.28 -18.79 13.01
CA SER A 39 -5.79 -17.80 12.02
C SER A 39 -5.13 -18.31 10.71
N PHE A 40 -4.43 -19.43 10.73
CA PHE A 40 -3.82 -20.03 9.53
C PHE A 40 -4.84 -20.66 8.55
N ALA A 41 -6.00 -21.08 9.04
CA ALA A 41 -7.04 -21.64 8.18
C ALA A 41 -7.60 -20.59 7.22
N ALA A 42 -7.69 -19.33 7.65
CA ALA A 42 -8.07 -18.23 6.77
C ALA A 42 -7.05 -18.08 5.65
N SER A 43 -5.77 -17.86 5.96
CA SER A 43 -4.70 -17.69 4.94
C SER A 43 -4.54 -18.87 3.98
N GLN A 44 -4.70 -20.13 4.42
CA GLN A 44 -4.68 -21.27 3.50
C GLN A 44 -5.87 -21.25 2.55
N THR A 45 -7.08 -21.01 3.08
CA THR A 45 -8.30 -20.89 2.26
C THR A 45 -8.21 -19.70 1.30
N LEU A 46 -7.49 -18.63 1.68
CA LEU A 46 -7.19 -17.49 0.82
C LEU A 46 -6.33 -17.86 -0.37
N LEU A 47 -5.22 -18.59 -0.14
CA LEU A 47 -4.32 -19.04 -1.20
C LEU A 47 -5.06 -19.94 -2.19
N ASP A 48 -5.81 -20.92 -1.68
CA ASP A 48 -6.58 -21.85 -2.50
C ASP A 48 -7.61 -21.10 -3.38
N GLY A 49 -8.21 -20.00 -2.89
CA GLY A 49 -9.15 -19.18 -3.66
C GLY A 49 -8.49 -18.44 -4.84
N ILE A 50 -7.29 -17.90 -4.63
CA ILE A 50 -6.57 -17.10 -5.64
C ILE A 50 -6.14 -17.98 -6.82
N GLU A 51 -5.65 -19.20 -6.56
CA GLU A 51 -5.21 -20.14 -7.61
C GLU A 51 -6.34 -20.52 -8.58
N HIS A 52 -7.61 -20.41 -8.16
CA HIS A 52 -8.78 -20.74 -8.98
C HIS A 52 -9.40 -19.54 -9.71
N SER A 53 -8.86 -18.32 -9.54
CA SER A 53 -9.42 -17.05 -10.07
C SER A 53 -9.05 -16.72 -11.52
N ASP A 54 -8.36 -17.63 -12.20
CA ASP A 54 -7.76 -17.48 -13.54
C ASP A 54 -8.72 -17.16 -14.72
N ARG A 55 -10.03 -16.97 -14.49
CA ARG A 55 -11.04 -16.90 -15.56
C ARG A 55 -11.92 -15.65 -15.65
N ALA A 56 -11.81 -14.65 -14.78
CA ALA A 56 -12.80 -13.55 -14.77
C ALA A 56 -12.31 -12.14 -14.41
N LEU A 57 -11.00 -11.90 -14.25
CA LEU A 57 -10.49 -10.57 -13.89
C LEU A 57 -10.02 -9.83 -15.15
N ALA A 58 -10.39 -8.55 -15.26
CA ALA A 58 -9.83 -7.64 -16.26
C ALA A 58 -8.29 -7.75 -16.22
N GLU A 59 -7.72 -7.99 -17.39
CA GLU A 59 -6.39 -8.56 -17.57
C GLU A 59 -5.31 -7.49 -17.32
N ASP A 60 -4.77 -7.46 -16.10
CA ASP A 60 -3.33 -7.63 -15.82
C ASP A 60 -3.02 -7.23 -14.37
N TRP A 61 -3.46 -6.05 -13.93
CA TRP A 61 -3.01 -5.47 -12.66
C TRP A 61 -3.70 -6.04 -11.43
N LEU A 62 -5.04 -6.08 -11.37
CA LEU A 62 -5.73 -6.62 -10.20
C LEU A 62 -5.32 -8.09 -9.98
N ARG A 63 -5.11 -8.82 -11.07
CA ARG A 63 -4.51 -10.16 -11.06
C ARG A 63 -3.10 -10.15 -10.48
N GLN A 64 -2.24 -9.22 -10.91
CA GLN A 64 -0.90 -9.06 -10.36
C GLN A 64 -0.90 -8.72 -8.86
N VAL A 65 -1.77 -7.80 -8.40
CA VAL A 65 -1.91 -7.50 -6.96
C VAL A 65 -2.33 -8.74 -6.19
N LEU A 66 -3.29 -9.52 -6.70
CA LEU A 66 -3.72 -10.77 -6.08
C LEU A 66 -2.59 -11.81 -6.06
N GLN A 67 -1.78 -11.91 -7.12
CA GLN A 67 -0.61 -12.79 -7.17
C GLN A 67 0.48 -12.37 -6.19
N LEU A 68 0.81 -11.08 -6.13
CA LEU A 68 1.76 -10.53 -5.15
C LEU A 68 1.27 -10.76 -3.73
N GLN A 69 -0.02 -10.53 -3.48
CA GLN A 69 -0.67 -10.80 -2.20
C GLN A 69 -0.63 -12.29 -1.85
N ALA A 70 -0.91 -13.19 -2.79
CA ALA A 70 -0.79 -14.64 -2.59
C ALA A 70 0.64 -15.04 -2.23
N ALA A 71 1.62 -14.58 -3.00
CA ALA A 71 3.04 -14.86 -2.77
C ALA A 71 3.49 -14.35 -1.39
N TYR A 72 3.06 -13.14 -1.02
CA TYR A 72 3.30 -12.55 0.28
C TYR A 72 2.74 -13.43 1.40
N LEU A 73 1.47 -13.83 1.29
CA LEU A 73 0.79 -14.64 2.32
C LEU A 73 1.39 -16.04 2.43
N ALA A 74 1.75 -16.68 1.31
CA ALA A 74 2.44 -17.96 1.30
C ALA A 74 3.79 -17.86 2.04
N LYS A 75 4.57 -16.81 1.74
CA LYS A 75 5.85 -16.57 2.43
C LYS A 75 5.65 -16.26 3.91
N LEU A 76 4.60 -15.50 4.25
CA LEU A 76 4.27 -15.16 5.62
C LEU A 76 3.94 -16.42 6.43
N MET A 77 3.20 -17.36 5.85
CA MET A 77 2.89 -18.66 6.45
C MET A 77 4.15 -19.51 6.66
N GLU A 78 5.05 -19.55 5.67
CA GLU A 78 6.34 -20.23 5.79
C GLU A 78 7.15 -19.68 6.98
N LEU A 79 7.31 -18.36 7.06
CA LEU A 79 8.03 -17.69 8.16
C LEU A 79 7.36 -17.92 9.52
N HIS A 80 6.03 -17.98 9.56
CA HIS A 80 5.31 -18.31 10.79
C HIS A 80 5.61 -19.72 11.29
N GLY A 81 5.84 -20.67 10.40
CA GLY A 81 6.28 -22.03 10.75
C GLY A 81 7.70 -22.09 11.35
N GLN A 82 8.54 -21.07 11.12
CA GLN A 82 9.91 -21.05 11.61
C GLN A 82 9.98 -20.80 13.13
N LYS A 83 10.64 -21.73 13.85
CA LYS A 83 10.88 -21.63 15.30
C LYS A 83 11.87 -20.51 15.68
N SER A 84 12.77 -20.15 14.77
CA SER A 84 13.75 -19.05 14.95
C SER A 84 13.08 -17.68 15.12
N LEU A 85 11.85 -17.52 14.63
CA LEU A 85 11.08 -16.28 14.71
C LEU A 85 10.13 -16.25 15.92
N GLN A 86 10.30 -17.14 16.90
CA GLN A 86 9.53 -17.07 18.14
C GLN A 86 9.97 -15.86 18.98
N PRO A 87 9.04 -15.07 19.54
CA PRO A 87 9.37 -13.84 20.27
C PRO A 87 9.85 -14.10 21.71
N SER A 88 10.73 -15.09 21.92
CA SER A 88 11.20 -15.46 23.26
C SER A 88 11.96 -14.31 23.92
N GLY A 89 11.37 -13.71 24.96
CA GLY A 89 11.95 -12.59 25.70
C GLY A 89 11.83 -11.23 25.01
N LEU A 90 11.18 -11.15 23.85
CA LEU A 90 11.01 -9.91 23.11
C LEU A 90 9.74 -9.18 23.60
N THR A 91 9.88 -7.92 24.00
CA THR A 91 8.74 -7.05 24.32
C THR A 91 8.21 -6.37 23.05
N LEU A 92 6.95 -5.91 23.09
CA LEU A 92 6.38 -5.16 21.96
C LEU A 92 7.20 -3.90 21.68
N GLN A 93 7.60 -3.19 22.73
CA GLN A 93 8.41 -1.96 22.63
C GLN A 93 9.75 -2.22 21.91
N GLN A 94 10.44 -3.31 22.24
CA GLN A 94 11.68 -3.71 21.56
C GLN A 94 11.47 -4.05 20.09
N LEU A 95 10.31 -4.59 19.75
CA LEU A 95 9.96 -4.89 18.37
C LEU A 95 9.59 -3.63 17.58
N LEU A 96 8.89 -2.67 18.20
CA LEU A 96 8.54 -1.40 17.57
C LEU A 96 9.77 -0.57 17.19
N MET A 97 10.90 -0.73 17.90
CA MET A 97 12.19 -0.14 17.50
C MET A 97 12.74 -0.70 16.17
N GLN A 98 12.17 -1.79 15.64
CA GLN A 98 12.56 -2.40 14.36
C GLN A 98 11.69 -1.92 13.19
N VAL A 99 10.93 -0.82 13.36
CA VAL A 99 9.99 -0.31 12.34
C VAL A 99 10.65 -0.02 11.00
N ASP A 100 11.91 0.44 10.98
CA ASP A 100 12.63 0.73 9.74
C ASP A 100 12.78 -0.50 8.84
N SER A 101 12.81 -1.70 9.42
CA SER A 101 12.85 -2.95 8.65
C SER A 101 11.55 -3.25 7.90
N LEU A 102 10.43 -2.67 8.32
CA LEU A 102 9.15 -2.73 7.61
C LEU A 102 9.03 -1.62 6.57
N VAL A 103 9.45 -0.40 6.90
CA VAL A 103 9.41 0.73 5.94
C VAL A 103 10.33 0.47 4.74
N ALA A 104 11.43 -0.26 4.94
CA ALA A 104 12.31 -0.73 3.88
C ALA A 104 11.82 -2.03 3.20
N ALA A 105 10.77 -2.67 3.71
CA ALA A 105 10.28 -3.93 3.19
C ALA A 105 9.66 -3.74 1.79
N ARG A 106 9.87 -4.76 0.96
CA ARG A 106 9.26 -4.88 -0.37
C ARG A 106 7.88 -5.53 -0.23
N ASP A 107 7.30 -5.98 -1.33
CA ASP A 107 6.15 -6.90 -1.35
C ASP A 107 6.52 -8.31 -0.82
N GLU A 108 7.30 -8.37 0.26
CA GLU A 108 7.70 -9.57 0.98
C GLU A 108 7.58 -9.37 2.51
N PRO A 109 7.16 -10.39 3.27
CA PRO A 109 6.99 -10.27 4.71
C PRO A 109 8.32 -10.16 5.46
N ALA A 110 8.48 -9.07 6.21
CA ALA A 110 9.63 -8.89 7.07
C ALA A 110 9.58 -9.83 8.30
N PRO A 111 10.72 -10.39 8.76
CA PRO A 111 10.77 -11.18 9.99
C PRO A 111 10.25 -10.44 11.23
N ALA A 112 10.38 -9.11 11.26
CA ALA A 112 9.84 -8.27 12.32
C ALA A 112 8.30 -8.33 12.35
N LEU A 113 7.63 -8.29 11.20
CA LEU A 113 6.17 -8.41 11.11
C LEU A 113 5.69 -9.78 11.62
N VAL A 114 6.39 -10.86 11.27
CA VAL A 114 6.07 -12.22 11.76
C VAL A 114 6.18 -12.29 13.28
N ARG A 115 7.26 -11.73 13.85
CA ARG A 115 7.43 -11.64 15.31
C ARG A 115 6.32 -10.83 15.96
N PHE A 116 5.85 -9.76 15.30
CA PHE A 116 4.76 -8.92 15.77
C PHE A 116 3.46 -9.71 15.85
N GLU A 117 3.05 -10.36 14.76
CA GLU A 117 1.82 -11.18 14.74
C GLU A 117 1.86 -12.34 15.76
N LYS A 118 3.02 -12.98 15.92
CA LYS A 118 3.22 -14.01 16.96
C LYS A 118 3.12 -13.43 18.36
N LEU A 119 3.66 -12.24 18.59
CA LEU A 119 3.60 -11.56 19.88
C LEU A 119 2.16 -11.18 20.23
N LEU A 120 1.39 -10.62 19.28
CA LEU A 120 -0.02 -10.30 19.44
C LEU A 120 -0.82 -11.53 19.87
N SER A 121 -0.58 -12.67 19.22
CA SER A 121 -1.27 -13.92 19.54
C SER A 121 -0.83 -14.51 20.89
N ARG A 122 0.46 -14.49 21.21
CA ARG A 122 1.02 -15.05 22.45
C ARG A 122 0.62 -14.25 23.69
N GLN A 123 0.63 -12.93 23.58
CA GLN A 123 0.31 -12.01 24.68
C GLN A 123 -1.18 -11.63 24.72
N LYS A 124 -2.00 -12.17 23.80
CA LYS A 124 -3.44 -11.85 23.68
C LYS A 124 -3.72 -10.35 23.58
N LEU A 125 -2.83 -9.63 22.88
CA LEU A 125 -2.93 -8.18 22.71
C LEU A 125 -4.07 -7.76 21.78
N LEU A 126 -4.62 -8.71 21.02
CA LEU A 126 -5.85 -8.56 20.28
C LEU A 126 -6.95 -9.38 20.92
N LYS A 127 -8.09 -8.73 21.15
CA LYS A 127 -9.32 -9.39 21.61
C LYS A 127 -9.70 -10.50 20.62
N PRO A 128 -10.09 -11.70 21.09
CA PRO A 128 -10.45 -12.82 20.22
C PRO A 128 -11.52 -12.48 19.18
N GLU A 129 -12.49 -11.63 19.55
CA GLU A 129 -13.59 -11.21 18.70
C GLU A 129 -13.09 -10.34 17.53
N LEU A 130 -12.22 -9.36 17.82
CA LEU A 130 -11.61 -8.50 16.81
C LEU A 130 -10.74 -9.31 15.84
N LYS A 131 -10.00 -10.29 16.36
CA LYS A 131 -9.23 -11.21 15.53
C LYS A 131 -10.13 -12.05 14.61
N LYS A 132 -11.20 -12.64 15.15
CA LYS A 132 -12.18 -13.42 14.37
C LYS A 132 -12.83 -12.57 13.28
N ALA A 133 -13.16 -11.31 13.59
CA ALA A 133 -13.73 -10.36 12.63
C ALA A 133 -12.74 -10.00 11.51
N LEU A 134 -11.47 -9.73 11.83
CA LEU A 134 -10.43 -9.46 10.83
C LEU A 134 -10.20 -10.67 9.91
N ASP A 135 -10.07 -11.87 10.48
CA ASP A 135 -9.87 -13.11 9.72
C ASP A 135 -11.07 -13.35 8.77
N LYS A 136 -12.30 -13.12 9.25
CA LYS A 136 -13.53 -13.21 8.45
C LYS A 136 -13.54 -12.18 7.33
N LEU A 137 -13.23 -10.92 7.62
CA LEU A 137 -13.18 -9.85 6.61
C LEU A 137 -12.18 -10.18 5.50
N CYS A 138 -10.97 -10.61 5.84
CA CYS A 138 -9.97 -11.01 4.85
C CYS A 138 -10.50 -12.13 3.95
N LEU A 139 -11.12 -13.15 4.55
CA LEU A 139 -11.65 -14.30 3.84
C LEU A 139 -12.86 -13.96 2.95
N ASP A 140 -13.78 -13.13 3.42
CA ASP A 140 -14.94 -12.70 2.64
C ASP A 140 -14.53 -11.78 1.48
N THR A 141 -13.61 -10.84 1.71
CA THR A 141 -13.03 -9.99 0.66
C THR A 141 -12.39 -10.84 -0.43
N MET A 142 -11.50 -11.76 -0.09
CA MET A 142 -10.84 -12.58 -1.09
C MET A 142 -11.82 -13.49 -1.84
N ARG A 143 -12.77 -14.10 -1.14
CA ARG A 143 -13.86 -14.87 -1.77
C ARG A 143 -14.67 -14.04 -2.74
N SER A 144 -14.82 -12.74 -2.52
CA SER A 144 -15.57 -11.89 -3.45
C SER A 144 -14.83 -11.66 -4.77
N PHE A 145 -13.49 -11.65 -4.76
CA PHE A 145 -12.68 -11.54 -5.99
C PHE A 145 -12.53 -12.86 -6.74
N THR A 146 -12.67 -14.01 -6.07
CA THR A 146 -12.50 -15.33 -6.68
C THR A 146 -13.82 -15.96 -7.13
N ARG A 147 -14.96 -15.30 -6.90
CA ARG A 147 -16.28 -15.80 -7.31
C ARG A 147 -16.51 -15.61 -8.80
N ALA A 148 -17.16 -16.60 -9.42
CA ALA A 148 -17.76 -16.40 -10.72
C ALA A 148 -18.86 -15.31 -10.62
N SER A 149 -18.92 -14.42 -11.61
CA SER A 149 -19.84 -13.28 -11.68
C SER A 149 -21.34 -13.61 -11.56
N SER A 150 -21.70 -14.89 -11.58
CA SER A 150 -23.07 -15.40 -11.58
C SER A 150 -23.66 -15.72 -10.19
N GLN A 151 -22.91 -15.58 -9.09
CA GLN A 151 -23.44 -15.83 -7.74
C GLN A 151 -23.50 -14.55 -6.89
N PRO A 152 -24.68 -14.18 -6.35
CA PRO A 152 -24.78 -13.07 -5.40
C PRO A 152 -23.98 -13.43 -4.14
N GLY A 153 -22.94 -12.66 -3.88
CA GLY A 153 -22.11 -12.81 -2.69
C GLY A 153 -22.79 -12.26 -1.43
N PRO A 154 -22.33 -12.67 -0.23
CA PRO A 154 -22.67 -11.95 0.98
C PRO A 154 -22.20 -10.51 0.82
N LYS A 155 -23.05 -9.55 1.21
CA LYS A 155 -22.66 -8.14 1.27
C LYS A 155 -21.42 -8.01 2.16
N THR A 156 -20.43 -7.32 1.65
CA THR A 156 -19.19 -7.00 2.36
C THR A 156 -19.27 -5.56 2.85
N VAL A 157 -18.48 -5.23 3.88
CA VAL A 157 -18.39 -3.85 4.40
C VAL A 157 -17.90 -2.87 3.31
N PHE A 158 -17.18 -3.37 2.31
CA PHE A 158 -16.70 -2.60 1.16
C PHE A 158 -17.79 -2.30 0.11
N ASP A 159 -18.98 -2.92 0.20
CA ASP A 159 -20.09 -2.63 -0.71
C ASP A 159 -20.94 -1.44 -0.24
N ASP A 160 -20.92 -1.13 1.06
CA ASP A 160 -21.72 -0.07 1.67
C ASP A 160 -20.88 1.18 2.05
N ARG A 161 -19.55 1.11 1.94
CA ARG A 161 -18.62 2.18 2.37
C ARG A 161 -17.41 2.30 1.45
N GLU A 162 -16.86 3.51 1.41
CA GLU A 162 -15.59 3.79 0.72
C GLU A 162 -14.44 2.93 1.27
N PRO A 163 -13.68 2.22 0.41
CA PRO A 163 -12.58 1.36 0.85
C PRO A 163 -11.54 2.08 1.71
N ARG A 164 -11.26 3.36 1.41
CA ARG A 164 -10.38 4.23 2.22
C ARG A 164 -10.81 4.28 3.69
N ASP A 165 -12.08 4.59 3.93
CA ASP A 165 -12.62 4.73 5.28
C ASP A 165 -12.59 3.40 6.04
N VAL A 166 -12.89 2.29 5.36
CA VAL A 166 -12.87 0.95 5.94
C VAL A 166 -11.45 0.58 6.37
N MET A 167 -10.47 0.78 5.48
CA MET A 167 -9.06 0.46 5.75
C MET A 167 -8.49 1.32 6.87
N GLN A 168 -8.73 2.63 6.85
CA GLN A 168 -8.28 3.53 7.91
C GLN A 168 -8.92 3.22 9.27
N SER A 169 -10.24 2.94 9.28
CA SER A 169 -10.94 2.55 10.51
C SER A 169 -10.37 1.26 11.10
N LEU A 170 -10.08 0.28 10.24
CA LEU A 170 -9.52 -1.01 10.66
C LEU A 170 -8.11 -0.87 11.25
N VAL A 171 -7.24 -0.08 10.60
CA VAL A 171 -5.91 0.26 11.11
C VAL A 171 -6.02 0.93 12.48
N GLN A 172 -6.86 1.96 12.58
CA GLN A 172 -7.01 2.74 13.80
C GLN A 172 -7.57 1.93 14.96
N GLU A 173 -8.53 1.04 14.69
CA GLU A 173 -9.15 0.18 15.69
C GLU A 173 -8.15 -0.84 16.25
N ILE A 174 -7.40 -1.51 15.37
CA ILE A 174 -6.38 -2.49 15.76
C ILE A 174 -5.22 -1.81 16.50
N GLU A 175 -4.77 -0.64 16.02
CA GLU A 175 -3.74 0.17 16.69
C GLU A 175 -4.20 0.53 18.11
N ASN A 176 -5.41 1.05 18.27
CA ASN A 176 -5.95 1.44 19.57
C ASN A 176 -6.13 0.24 20.51
N ALA A 177 -6.61 -0.89 20.00
CA ALA A 177 -6.77 -2.11 20.79
C ALA A 177 -5.43 -2.61 21.33
N VAL A 178 -4.42 -2.72 20.46
CA VAL A 178 -3.08 -3.18 20.84
C VAL A 178 -2.40 -2.17 21.78
N ALA A 179 -2.48 -0.87 21.48
CA ALA A 179 -1.88 0.17 22.33
C ALA A 179 -2.48 0.20 23.72
N THR A 180 -3.80 0.00 23.83
CA THR A 180 -4.51 -0.04 25.12
C THR A 180 -4.12 -1.28 25.93
N GLU A 181 -4.14 -2.45 25.31
CA GLU A 181 -3.85 -3.72 25.98
C GLU A 181 -2.38 -3.80 26.41
N ALA A 182 -1.46 -3.35 25.55
CA ALA A 182 -0.03 -3.30 25.84
C ALA A 182 0.42 -2.07 26.65
N LYS A 183 -0.50 -1.14 26.97
CA LYS A 183 -0.22 0.12 27.70
C LYS A 183 0.94 0.90 27.09
N LEU A 184 0.89 1.12 25.77
CA LEU A 184 1.93 1.84 25.04
C LEU A 184 1.79 3.35 25.20
N ASP A 185 2.94 4.02 25.20
CA ASP A 185 3.02 5.48 25.20
C ASP A 185 2.72 6.07 23.82
N GLN A 186 2.32 7.34 23.78
CA GLN A 186 2.02 8.05 22.54
C GLN A 186 3.19 8.05 21.55
N ALA A 187 4.44 8.08 22.04
CA ALA A 187 5.64 8.05 21.22
C ALA A 187 5.83 6.74 20.44
N GLN A 188 5.22 5.64 20.89
CA GLN A 188 5.35 4.31 20.27
C GLN A 188 4.24 4.05 19.23
N ARG A 189 3.18 4.88 19.22
CA ARG A 189 2.04 4.70 18.32
C ARG A 189 2.38 4.81 16.83
N PRO A 190 3.22 5.76 16.37
CA PRO A 190 3.59 5.81 14.95
C PRO A 190 4.24 4.51 14.48
N ALA A 191 5.13 3.93 15.29
CA ALA A 191 5.75 2.64 14.96
C ALA A 191 4.72 1.51 14.95
N LEU A 192 3.83 1.45 15.96
CA LEU A 192 2.76 0.45 16.00
C LEU A 192 1.85 0.54 14.77
N ARG A 193 1.49 1.76 14.35
CA ARG A 193 0.66 2.01 13.19
C ARG A 193 1.27 1.40 11.93
N VAL A 194 2.57 1.54 11.70
CA VAL A 194 3.27 0.91 10.56
C VAL A 194 3.14 -0.61 10.59
N PHE A 195 3.34 -1.25 11.75
CA PHE A 195 3.17 -2.70 11.89
C PHE A 195 1.74 -3.16 11.62
N VAL A 196 0.74 -2.42 12.14
CA VAL A 196 -0.68 -2.70 11.95
C VAL A 196 -1.09 -2.50 10.50
N GLU A 197 -0.63 -1.42 9.87
CA GLU A 197 -0.84 -1.14 8.45
C GLU A 197 -0.31 -2.28 7.58
N HIS A 198 0.94 -2.71 7.79
CA HIS A 198 1.51 -3.85 7.06
C HIS A 198 0.73 -5.14 7.28
N MET A 199 0.28 -5.40 8.51
CA MET A 199 -0.54 -6.57 8.81
C MET A 199 -1.86 -6.56 8.03
N ILE A 200 -2.49 -5.40 7.86
CA ILE A 200 -3.79 -5.25 7.22
C ILE A 200 -3.67 -5.17 5.69
N PHE A 201 -2.87 -4.24 5.16
CA PHE A 201 -2.77 -3.97 3.73
C PHE A 201 -2.22 -5.18 2.96
N CYS A 202 -1.24 -5.91 3.48
CA CYS A 202 -0.76 -7.13 2.83
C CYS A 202 -1.82 -8.26 2.74
N ARG A 203 -2.96 -8.14 3.44
CA ARG A 203 -4.08 -9.09 3.38
C ARG A 203 -5.31 -8.56 2.63
N LEU A 204 -5.37 -7.25 2.40
CA LEU A 204 -6.54 -6.56 1.87
C LEU A 204 -6.20 -5.58 0.74
N ALA A 205 -4.98 -5.60 0.19
CA ALA A 205 -4.54 -4.69 -0.86
C ALA A 205 -5.50 -4.67 -2.06
N CYS A 206 -6.01 -5.83 -2.48
CA CYS A 206 -7.01 -5.91 -3.55
C CYS A 206 -8.30 -5.14 -3.26
N ALA A 207 -8.72 -5.03 -1.99
CA ALA A 207 -9.92 -4.30 -1.59
C ALA A 207 -9.80 -2.80 -1.88
N CYS A 208 -8.59 -2.26 -1.85
CA CYS A 208 -8.31 -0.85 -2.13
C CYS A 208 -8.71 -0.44 -3.55
N TYR A 209 -8.72 -1.38 -4.50
CA TYR A 209 -8.95 -1.10 -5.92
C TYR A 209 -10.33 -1.51 -6.43
N ARG A 210 -11.19 -2.09 -5.58
CA ARG A 210 -12.46 -2.75 -5.97
C ARG A 210 -13.38 -1.88 -6.85
N GLY A 211 -13.38 -0.56 -6.66
CA GLY A 211 -14.24 0.38 -7.40
C GLY A 211 -13.56 1.10 -8.58
N THR A 212 -12.24 0.96 -8.75
CA THR A 212 -11.46 1.77 -9.70
C THR A 212 -10.47 0.93 -10.54
N ALA A 213 -10.42 -0.39 -10.32
CA ALA A 213 -9.45 -1.27 -10.99
C ALA A 213 -9.50 -1.16 -12.52
N ALA A 214 -10.70 -1.13 -13.12
CA ALA A 214 -10.84 -1.02 -14.57
C ALA A 214 -10.27 0.31 -15.11
N ASP A 215 -10.60 1.43 -14.46
CA ASP A 215 -10.10 2.76 -14.87
C ASP A 215 -8.58 2.83 -14.73
N LEU A 216 -8.03 2.29 -13.63
CA LEU A 216 -6.59 2.24 -13.41
C LEU A 216 -5.89 1.33 -14.43
N ASP A 217 -6.51 0.24 -14.86
CA ASP A 217 -5.95 -0.67 -15.87
C ASP A 217 -5.85 0.02 -17.23
N GLU A 218 -6.88 0.77 -17.62
CA GLU A 218 -6.86 1.60 -18.83
C GLU A 218 -5.77 2.68 -18.77
N LEU A 219 -5.65 3.39 -17.64
CA LEU A 219 -4.62 4.40 -17.43
C LEU A 219 -3.21 3.79 -17.47
N ASN A 220 -3.00 2.64 -16.82
CA ASN A 220 -1.73 1.92 -16.83
C ASN A 220 -1.38 1.36 -18.22
N ALA A 221 -2.37 0.90 -18.99
CA ALA A 221 -2.17 0.48 -20.36
C ALA A 221 -1.68 1.64 -21.25
N SER A 222 -2.37 2.78 -21.17
CA SER A 222 -1.98 3.98 -21.90
C SER A 222 -0.60 4.51 -21.45
N TRP A 223 -0.31 4.48 -20.15
CA TRP A 223 1.00 4.81 -19.59
C TRP A 223 2.14 4.01 -20.23
N ARG A 224 2.00 2.69 -20.33
CA ARG A 224 3.02 1.82 -20.94
C ARG A 224 3.35 2.25 -22.38
N GLU A 225 2.33 2.64 -23.14
CA GLU A 225 2.50 3.10 -24.52
C GLU A 225 3.21 4.46 -24.56
N GLN A 226 2.72 5.45 -23.81
CA GLN A 226 3.25 6.82 -23.87
C GLN A 226 4.65 6.94 -23.27
N ALA A 227 4.91 6.25 -22.15
CA ALA A 227 6.25 6.20 -21.55
C ALA A 227 7.28 5.61 -22.53
N ALA A 228 6.89 4.60 -23.34
CA ALA A 228 7.77 4.02 -24.35
C ALA A 228 8.13 5.03 -25.45
N LYS A 229 7.18 5.84 -25.93
CA LYS A 229 7.44 6.92 -26.92
C LYS A 229 8.40 7.97 -26.36
N MET A 230 8.23 8.35 -25.09
CA MET A 230 9.04 9.37 -24.41
C MET A 230 10.44 8.89 -23.99
N ARG A 231 10.76 7.59 -24.15
CA ARG A 231 12.03 7.00 -23.70
C ARG A 231 13.23 7.52 -24.49
N GLU A 232 13.02 7.95 -25.73
CA GLU A 232 14.09 8.44 -26.62
C GLU A 232 14.46 9.90 -26.37
N LEU A 233 13.64 10.66 -25.62
CA LEU A 233 13.89 12.08 -25.40
C LEU A 233 15.13 12.33 -24.54
N SER A 234 15.99 13.24 -24.98
CA SER A 234 17.15 13.73 -24.23
C SER A 234 16.73 14.67 -23.08
N LEU A 235 17.67 14.99 -22.19
CA LEU A 235 17.45 15.94 -21.10
C LEU A 235 17.08 17.35 -21.60
N GLU A 236 17.62 17.77 -22.75
CA GLU A 236 17.23 19.03 -23.40
C GLU A 236 15.79 18.97 -23.93
N GLN A 237 15.40 17.84 -24.54
CA GLN A 237 14.08 17.68 -25.15
C GLN A 237 12.95 17.60 -24.13
N VAL A 238 13.22 17.13 -22.91
CA VAL A 238 12.27 17.19 -21.79
C VAL A 238 12.21 18.57 -21.12
N GLY A 239 12.99 19.55 -21.60
CA GLY A 239 12.94 20.93 -21.16
C GLY A 239 13.69 21.22 -19.86
N LEU A 240 14.76 20.47 -19.55
CA LEU A 240 15.59 20.75 -18.38
C LEU A 240 16.27 22.14 -18.51
N PRO A 241 16.01 23.10 -17.59
CA PRO A 241 16.50 24.47 -17.71
C PRO A 241 17.93 24.65 -17.17
N VAL A 242 18.82 23.70 -17.50
CA VAL A 242 20.19 23.66 -16.98
C VAL A 242 21.13 23.23 -18.10
N ASP A 243 22.33 23.82 -18.15
CA ASP A 243 23.39 23.39 -19.06
C ASP A 243 23.82 21.96 -18.71
N ILE A 244 23.65 21.04 -19.66
CA ILE A 244 23.99 19.63 -19.47
C ILE A 244 25.47 19.44 -19.85
N PRO A 245 26.34 18.99 -18.92
CA PRO A 245 27.75 18.73 -19.22
C PRO A 245 27.92 17.72 -20.36
N GLU A 246 28.98 17.84 -21.16
CA GLU A 246 29.23 16.90 -22.28
C GLU A 246 29.48 15.46 -21.79
N GLU A 247 30.08 15.31 -20.60
CA GLU A 247 30.28 14.02 -19.95
C GLU A 247 28.94 13.38 -19.56
N ALA A 248 27.98 14.20 -19.15
CA ALA A 248 26.62 13.82 -18.80
C ALA A 248 25.84 13.33 -20.04
N LYS A 249 26.02 13.96 -21.21
CA LYS A 249 25.37 13.53 -22.47
C LYS A 249 25.80 12.13 -22.93
N GLN A 250 26.99 11.68 -22.54
CA GLN A 250 27.56 10.39 -22.97
C GLN A 250 27.36 9.27 -21.94
N GLN A 251 27.01 9.60 -20.69
CA GLN A 251 26.80 8.63 -19.62
C GLN A 251 25.32 8.28 -19.45
N GLU A 252 25.02 7.05 -19.01
CA GLU A 252 23.70 6.71 -18.46
C GLU A 252 23.54 7.37 -17.08
N ILE A 253 23.32 8.68 -17.06
CA ILE A 253 22.96 9.40 -15.83
C ILE A 253 21.62 8.85 -15.33
N PHE A 254 21.42 8.88 -14.01
CA PHE A 254 20.18 8.49 -13.34
C PHE A 254 19.89 6.99 -13.30
N SER A 255 20.89 6.14 -13.57
CA SER A 255 20.73 4.69 -13.53
C SER A 255 20.30 4.17 -12.14
N GLU A 256 20.74 4.81 -11.06
CA GLU A 256 20.35 4.41 -9.70
C GLU A 256 18.93 4.88 -9.35
N SER A 257 18.53 6.06 -9.82
CA SER A 257 17.15 6.55 -9.74
C SER A 257 16.19 5.64 -10.47
N ILE A 258 16.50 5.26 -11.72
CA ILE A 258 15.68 4.32 -12.49
C ILE A 258 15.53 3.00 -11.72
N LYS A 259 16.63 2.46 -11.19
CA LYS A 259 16.59 1.25 -10.34
C LYS A 259 15.78 1.45 -9.06
N ALA A 260 15.80 2.64 -8.46
CA ALA A 260 15.07 2.94 -7.24
C ALA A 260 13.56 3.05 -7.49
N PHE A 261 13.14 3.74 -8.55
CA PHE A 261 11.74 3.82 -8.99
C PHE A 261 11.20 2.43 -9.34
N ASN A 262 11.92 1.63 -10.12
CA ASN A 262 11.52 0.26 -10.49
C ASN A 262 11.39 -0.70 -9.28
N LYS A 263 11.89 -0.33 -8.09
CA LYS A 263 11.79 -1.11 -6.86
C LYS A 263 10.63 -0.71 -5.96
N MET A 264 9.78 0.24 -6.39
CA MET A 264 8.60 0.62 -5.62
C MET A 264 7.69 -0.61 -5.39
N PRO A 265 7.27 -0.88 -4.14
CA PRO A 265 6.35 -1.96 -3.84
C PRO A 265 4.92 -1.62 -4.30
N HIS A 266 3.99 -2.55 -4.09
CA HIS A 266 2.64 -2.49 -4.62
C HIS A 266 1.54 -2.70 -3.56
N LEU A 267 1.87 -3.34 -2.43
CA LEU A 267 0.85 -3.80 -1.48
C LEU A 267 0.55 -2.81 -0.34
N VAL A 268 1.57 -2.15 0.22
CA VAL A 268 1.43 -1.34 1.44
C VAL A 268 1.67 0.15 1.13
N PRO A 269 0.68 1.04 1.32
CA PRO A 269 0.77 2.45 0.95
C PRO A 269 1.98 3.17 1.53
N SER A 270 2.24 3.04 2.84
CA SER A 270 3.39 3.68 3.47
C SER A 270 4.73 3.20 2.92
N SER A 271 4.83 1.93 2.50
CA SER A 271 6.03 1.38 1.87
C SER A 271 6.20 1.85 0.44
N VAL A 272 5.10 2.01 -0.31
CA VAL A 272 5.12 2.63 -1.66
C VAL A 272 5.64 4.06 -1.54
N LEU A 273 5.04 4.86 -0.65
CA LEU A 273 5.43 6.25 -0.42
C LEU A 273 6.88 6.36 0.05
N ALA A 274 7.32 5.55 1.01
CA ALA A 274 8.69 5.57 1.49
C ALA A 274 9.71 5.13 0.41
N SER A 275 9.34 4.22 -0.50
CA SER A 275 10.18 3.85 -1.63
C SER A 275 10.26 4.97 -2.67
N PHE A 276 9.13 5.62 -2.97
CA PHE A 276 9.07 6.79 -3.84
C PHE A 276 9.95 7.92 -3.32
N MET A 277 9.81 8.30 -2.04
CA MET A 277 10.64 9.33 -1.41
C MET A 277 12.14 9.02 -1.50
N ARG A 278 12.53 7.75 -1.29
CA ARG A 278 13.92 7.31 -1.46
C ARG A 278 14.41 7.41 -2.92
N ALA A 279 13.55 7.13 -3.89
CA ALA A 279 13.86 7.28 -5.31
C ALA A 279 14.07 8.76 -5.69
N VAL A 280 13.24 9.66 -5.14
CA VAL A 280 13.43 11.11 -5.27
C VAL A 280 14.74 11.57 -4.62
N CYS A 281 15.07 11.14 -3.40
CA CYS A 281 16.36 11.46 -2.79
C CYS A 281 17.55 10.96 -3.64
N THR A 282 17.40 9.79 -4.27
CA THR A 282 18.41 9.23 -5.18
C THR A 282 18.56 10.11 -6.43
N LEU A 283 17.44 10.61 -6.97
CA LEU A 283 17.43 11.55 -8.10
C LEU A 283 18.15 12.84 -7.76
N TYR A 284 17.89 13.42 -6.59
CA TYR A 284 18.58 14.63 -6.14
C TYR A 284 20.09 14.42 -6.04
N ARG A 285 20.52 13.25 -5.55
CA ARG A 285 21.94 12.90 -5.47
C ARG A 285 22.57 12.76 -6.87
N GLU A 286 21.96 12.01 -7.77
CA GLU A 286 22.49 11.84 -9.13
C GLU A 286 22.42 13.15 -9.94
N ALA A 287 21.43 14.01 -9.70
CA ALA A 287 21.37 15.34 -10.30
C ALA A 287 22.52 16.22 -9.82
N LYS A 288 22.87 16.15 -8.54
CA LYS A 288 24.04 16.85 -7.99
C LYS A 288 25.35 16.33 -8.56
N GLU A 289 25.52 15.02 -8.62
CA GLU A 289 26.76 14.39 -9.08
C GLU A 289 26.95 14.50 -10.60
N GLY A 290 25.88 14.29 -11.37
CA GLY A 290 25.91 14.26 -12.83
C GLY A 290 25.73 15.63 -13.51
N LEU A 291 24.98 16.54 -12.89
CA LEU A 291 24.66 17.85 -13.47
C LEU A 291 25.23 19.03 -12.66
N GLY A 292 25.93 18.77 -11.55
CA GLY A 292 26.49 19.82 -10.70
C GLY A 292 25.43 20.64 -9.95
N LEU A 293 24.20 20.14 -9.84
CA LEU A 293 23.10 20.85 -9.19
C LEU A 293 23.22 20.82 -7.65
N ASP A 294 23.17 21.96 -7.00
CA ASP A 294 23.11 21.98 -5.54
C ASP A 294 21.77 21.44 -5.04
N SER A 295 21.82 20.45 -4.15
CA SER A 295 20.65 19.73 -3.63
C SER A 295 19.64 20.63 -2.88
N GLY A 296 20.05 21.83 -2.46
CA GLY A 296 19.17 22.83 -1.85
C GLY A 296 18.44 23.74 -2.86
N CYS A 297 18.64 23.53 -4.16
CA CYS A 297 18.22 24.46 -5.22
C CYS A 297 17.43 23.79 -6.37
N ILE A 298 17.10 22.50 -6.27
CA ILE A 298 16.25 21.85 -7.28
C ILE A 298 14.80 22.35 -7.07
N SER A 299 14.42 23.37 -7.85
CA SER A 299 13.05 23.88 -7.94
C SER A 299 12.16 22.90 -8.72
N ALA A 300 10.85 23.14 -8.71
CA ALA A 300 9.90 22.37 -9.52
C ALA A 300 10.26 22.39 -11.02
N ASP A 301 10.79 23.51 -11.52
CA ASP A 301 11.20 23.68 -12.94
C ASP A 301 12.35 22.77 -13.34
N VAL A 302 13.17 22.33 -12.37
CA VAL A 302 14.24 21.36 -12.58
C VAL A 302 13.75 19.95 -12.28
N LEU A 303 13.01 19.77 -11.19
CA LEU A 303 12.53 18.46 -10.75
C LEU A 303 11.58 17.80 -11.76
N LEU A 304 10.65 18.55 -12.33
CA LEU A 304 9.63 18.01 -13.24
C LEU A 304 10.26 17.40 -14.51
N PRO A 305 11.14 18.12 -15.27
CA PRO A 305 11.86 17.53 -16.40
C PRO A 305 12.69 16.29 -16.02
N LEU A 306 13.34 16.30 -14.84
CA LEU A 306 14.11 15.15 -14.37
C LEU A 306 13.22 13.94 -14.07
N LEU A 307 12.06 14.15 -13.45
CA LEU A 307 11.07 13.11 -13.23
C LEU A 307 10.55 12.55 -14.55
N VAL A 308 10.21 13.41 -15.52
CA VAL A 308 9.79 12.98 -16.86
C VAL A 308 10.86 12.10 -17.52
N TYR A 309 12.11 12.55 -17.50
CA TYR A 309 13.25 11.83 -18.08
C TYR A 309 13.47 10.45 -17.44
N VAL A 310 13.43 10.38 -16.11
CA VAL A 310 13.64 9.12 -15.37
C VAL A 310 12.45 8.19 -15.53
N LEU A 311 11.22 8.68 -15.38
CA LEU A 311 10.02 7.85 -15.42
C LEU A 311 9.80 7.22 -16.81
N SER A 312 10.11 7.92 -17.92
CA SER A 312 10.02 7.34 -19.27
C SER A 312 10.99 6.17 -19.51
N ARG A 313 12.04 6.07 -18.69
CA ARG A 313 13.06 5.00 -18.73
C ARG A 313 12.83 3.92 -17.68
N CYS A 314 11.88 4.13 -16.77
CA CYS A 314 11.50 3.13 -15.79
C CYS A 314 10.60 2.05 -16.41
N ASP A 315 10.59 0.88 -15.78
CA ASP A 315 9.64 -0.20 -16.04
C ASP A 315 8.59 -0.19 -14.93
N LEU A 316 7.61 0.70 -15.08
CA LEU A 316 6.55 0.95 -14.10
C LEU A 316 5.18 0.67 -14.73
N PRO A 317 4.85 -0.60 -15.03
CA PRO A 317 3.61 -0.93 -15.73
C PRO A 317 2.34 -0.58 -14.94
N HIS A 318 2.45 -0.29 -13.65
CA HIS A 318 1.33 -0.05 -12.75
C HIS A 318 1.45 1.26 -11.95
N LEU A 319 2.13 2.25 -12.52
CA LEU A 319 2.42 3.51 -11.83
C LEU A 319 1.14 4.22 -11.35
N HIS A 320 0.08 4.24 -12.16
CA HIS A 320 -1.18 4.87 -11.76
C HIS A 320 -1.79 4.20 -10.52
N SER A 321 -1.68 2.88 -10.41
CA SER A 321 -2.17 2.14 -9.25
C SER A 321 -1.34 2.42 -8.00
N GLN A 322 -0.01 2.53 -8.13
CA GLN A 322 0.87 2.90 -7.02
C GLN A 322 0.60 4.34 -6.56
N VAL A 323 0.38 5.27 -7.49
CA VAL A 323 0.02 6.65 -7.19
C VAL A 323 -1.34 6.74 -6.51
N TYR A 324 -2.34 6.02 -7.00
CA TYR A 324 -3.64 5.91 -6.36
C TYR A 324 -3.51 5.41 -4.91
N LEU A 325 -2.70 4.37 -4.68
CA LEU A 325 -2.48 3.85 -3.34
C LEU A 325 -1.83 4.90 -2.41
N MET A 326 -0.82 5.63 -2.89
CA MET A 326 -0.17 6.70 -2.12
C MET A 326 -1.13 7.84 -1.79
N GLU A 327 -1.85 8.34 -2.79
CA GLU A 327 -2.78 9.47 -2.66
C GLU A 327 -3.93 9.13 -1.70
N GLN A 328 -4.55 7.97 -1.87
CA GLN A 328 -5.75 7.62 -1.11
C GLN A 328 -5.43 7.08 0.28
N TYR A 329 -4.30 6.42 0.50
CA TYR A 329 -4.05 5.68 1.74
C TYR A 329 -2.79 6.08 2.51
N ALA A 330 -1.78 6.66 1.86
CA ALA A 330 -0.54 7.05 2.53
C ALA A 330 -0.53 8.52 2.96
N ILE A 331 -1.08 9.41 2.13
CA ILE A 331 -1.19 10.83 2.46
C ILE A 331 -2.53 11.10 3.15
N ASP A 332 -2.45 11.63 4.37
CA ASP A 332 -3.61 12.06 5.14
C ASP A 332 -3.89 13.56 4.87
N GLU A 333 -5.14 13.99 5.03
CA GLU A 333 -5.54 15.41 4.89
C GLU A 333 -4.81 16.29 5.92
N SER A 334 -4.44 15.71 7.07
CA SER A 334 -3.60 16.37 8.06
C SER A 334 -2.15 16.63 7.61
N GLN A 335 -1.74 15.99 6.50
CA GLN A 335 -0.43 16.14 5.85
C GLN A 335 -0.50 16.95 4.56
N ASP A 336 -1.62 17.66 4.31
CA ASP A 336 -1.72 18.64 3.24
C ASP A 336 -0.63 19.71 3.40
N GLY A 337 0.23 19.83 2.38
CA GLY A 337 1.42 20.69 2.41
C GLY A 337 2.69 20.03 2.98
N SER A 338 2.67 18.73 3.25
CA SER A 338 3.89 17.97 3.54
C SER A 338 4.80 17.86 2.31
N GLU A 339 6.09 17.61 2.55
CA GLU A 339 7.07 17.32 1.50
C GLU A 339 6.66 16.10 0.64
N ALA A 340 6.06 15.10 1.28
CA ALA A 340 5.54 13.91 0.58
C ALA A 340 4.42 14.27 -0.40
N ALA A 341 3.47 15.12 0.01
CA ALA A 341 2.40 15.61 -0.85
C ALA A 341 2.92 16.44 -2.02
N TYR A 342 3.94 17.28 -1.78
CA TYR A 342 4.61 18.03 -2.83
C TYR A 342 5.22 17.12 -3.90
N TYR A 343 6.02 16.12 -3.50
CA TYR A 343 6.63 15.23 -4.48
C TYR A 343 5.61 14.33 -5.18
N LEU A 344 4.54 13.90 -4.49
CA LEU A 344 3.47 13.15 -5.14
C LEU A 344 2.77 13.99 -6.21
N ALA A 345 2.52 15.28 -5.94
CA ALA A 345 1.99 16.20 -6.93
C ALA A 345 2.94 16.39 -8.11
N CYS A 346 4.26 16.48 -7.87
CA CYS A 346 5.26 16.51 -8.94
C CYS A 346 5.28 15.22 -9.77
N LEU A 347 5.11 14.05 -9.14
CA LEU A 347 4.99 12.77 -9.83
C LEU A 347 3.74 12.74 -10.71
N GLN A 348 2.58 13.13 -10.19
CA GLN A 348 1.32 13.21 -10.95
C GLN A 348 1.44 14.20 -12.12
N ALA A 349 2.11 15.34 -11.94
CA ALA A 349 2.34 16.31 -13.01
C ALA A 349 3.28 15.76 -14.09
N ALA A 350 4.36 15.07 -13.72
CA ALA A 350 5.27 14.42 -14.67
C ALA A 350 4.56 13.30 -15.45
N MET A 351 3.71 12.52 -14.77
CA MET A 351 2.85 11.54 -15.43
C MET A 351 1.88 12.21 -16.41
N GLY A 352 1.21 13.28 -15.99
CA GLY A 352 0.30 14.06 -16.85
C GLY A 352 1.00 14.60 -18.10
N TYR A 353 2.26 15.03 -17.98
CA TYR A 353 3.07 15.47 -19.13
C TYR A 353 3.35 14.34 -20.12
N ILE A 354 3.80 13.17 -19.64
CA ILE A 354 4.06 11.99 -20.49
C ILE A 354 2.77 11.54 -21.19
N MET A 355 1.66 11.49 -20.45
CA MET A 355 0.35 11.08 -20.98
C MET A 355 -0.22 12.11 -21.97
N GLY A 356 0.05 13.40 -21.77
CA GLY A 356 -0.44 14.49 -22.61
C GLY A 356 0.31 14.65 -23.94
N ASN A 357 1.63 14.45 -23.95
CA ASN A 357 2.45 14.60 -25.17
C ASN A 357 2.15 13.53 -26.23
N GLY A 358 1.69 12.36 -25.82
CA GLY A 358 1.21 11.32 -26.73
C GLY A 358 0.02 11.72 -27.60
N ALA A 359 -0.85 12.60 -27.08
CA ALA A 359 -2.05 13.04 -27.77
C ALA A 359 -1.79 14.12 -28.83
N VAL A 360 -0.66 14.84 -28.73
CA VAL A 360 -0.31 15.93 -29.65
C VAL A 360 0.22 15.36 -30.98
N GLU A 361 1.02 14.30 -30.94
CA GLU A 361 1.53 13.64 -32.16
C GLU A 361 0.43 12.89 -32.94
N ASP A 362 -0.54 12.27 -32.25
CA ASP A 362 -1.67 11.59 -32.89
C ASP A 362 -2.68 12.56 -33.55
N ALA A 363 -2.68 13.83 -33.15
CA ALA A 363 -3.50 14.88 -33.74
C ALA A 363 -2.86 15.52 -34.99
N GLU A 364 -1.53 15.49 -35.11
CA GLU A 364 -0.80 16.00 -36.28
C GLU A 364 -0.68 14.95 -37.41
N CYS A 365 -0.96 13.68 -37.13
CA CYS A 365 -1.00 12.59 -38.12
C CYS A 365 -2.40 12.24 -38.67
N LYS A 366 -3.44 13.02 -38.34
CA LYS A 366 -4.79 12.93 -38.95
C LYS A 366 -5.08 14.16 -39.81
#